data_AF-A0A3D4QZW8-F1
#
_entry.id   AF-A0A3D4QZW8-F1
#
_cell.length_a   1.000
_cell.length_b   1.000
_cell.length_c   1.000
_cell.angle_alpha   90.00
_cell.angle_beta   90.00
_cell.angle_gamma   90.00
#
_symmetry.space_group_name_H-M   'P 1'
#
loop_
_entity.id
_entity.type
_entity.pdbx_description
1 polymer ?
#
loop_
_entity_poly.entity_id
_entity_poly.type
_entity_poly.pdbx_seq_one_letter_code
_entity_poly.pdbx_strand_id
1 'polypeptide(L)'
;MSPEALTGMDIPAGKNILELYTDQTVTSVPMTEVDPCIRTACRYCIDSTAEFADLSVGAARYGADANEMRGWNQMIVRSDRGKQLMELAAARGVLEIREAPASALRNLKKVAAEKKRKALKNIAEKSRSAKNLLYLKSDDPVVKKYLK
;
A
#
# COMPACT_ATOMS: atom_id res chain seq x y z
N MET A 1 -10.37 -20.89 15.34
CA MET A 1 -11.43 -20.04 14.76
C MET A 1 -11.82 -20.66 13.43
N SER A 2 -13.11 -20.88 13.17
CA SER A 2 -13.54 -21.39 11.85
C SER A 2 -13.63 -20.22 10.85
N PRO A 3 -13.33 -20.43 9.56
CA PRO A 3 -13.40 -19.36 8.55
C PRO A 3 -14.77 -18.69 8.45
N GLU A 4 -15.85 -19.41 8.75
CA GLU A 4 -17.24 -18.96 8.65
C GLU A 4 -17.60 -17.91 9.71
N ALA A 5 -16.83 -17.83 10.79
CA ALA A 5 -17.03 -16.85 11.86
C ALA A 5 -16.34 -15.51 11.60
N LEU A 6 -15.54 -15.39 10.52
CA LEU A 6 -14.83 -14.16 10.19
C LEU A 6 -15.75 -13.10 9.61
N THR A 7 -15.78 -11.93 10.24
CA THR A 7 -16.52 -10.76 9.78
C THR A 7 -15.64 -9.74 9.08
N GLY A 8 -14.32 -9.82 9.28
CA GLY A 8 -13.36 -8.92 8.64
C GLY A 8 -11.91 -9.30 8.89
N MET A 9 -11.03 -8.67 8.13
CA MET A 9 -9.58 -8.77 8.27
C MET A 9 -8.95 -7.41 8.02
N ASP A 10 -7.88 -7.08 8.73
CA ASP A 10 -7.12 -5.84 8.51
C ASP A 10 -5.63 -6.02 8.76
N ILE A 11 -4.80 -5.23 8.09
CA ILE A 11 -3.37 -5.09 8.37
C ILE A 11 -3.13 -3.63 8.77
N PRO A 12 -3.30 -3.29 10.04
CA PRO A 12 -3.26 -1.90 10.49
C PRO A 12 -1.88 -1.28 10.23
N ALA A 13 -1.88 -0.02 9.80
CA ALA A 13 -0.65 0.71 9.53
C ALA A 13 0.25 0.73 10.77
N GLY A 14 1.52 0.33 10.60
CA GLY A 14 2.55 0.42 11.64
C GLY A 14 2.53 -0.70 12.69
N LYS A 15 1.52 -1.57 12.72
CA LYS A 15 1.42 -2.63 13.75
C LYS A 15 2.12 -3.94 13.40
N ASN A 16 2.38 -4.19 12.12
CA ASN A 16 3.01 -5.43 11.63
C ASN A 16 2.30 -6.72 12.12
N ILE A 17 0.98 -6.68 12.13
CA ILE A 17 0.07 -7.78 12.45
C ILE A 17 -1.04 -7.86 11.42
N LEU A 18 -1.64 -9.04 11.29
CA LEU A 18 -2.94 -9.28 10.67
C LEU A 18 -3.98 -9.41 11.78
N GLU A 19 -4.99 -8.56 11.78
CA GLU A 19 -6.14 -8.67 12.68
C GLU A 19 -7.25 -9.46 11.99
N LEU A 20 -7.79 -10.45 12.71
CA LEU A 20 -8.92 -11.29 12.31
C LEU A 20 -10.11 -10.96 13.22
N TYR A 21 -11.22 -10.52 12.63
CA TYR A 21 -12.39 -10.06 13.34
C TYR A 21 -13.48 -11.13 13.32
N THR A 22 -14.10 -11.38 14.48
CA THR A 22 -15.37 -12.09 14.63
C THR A 22 -16.35 -11.21 15.40
N ASP A 23 -17.61 -11.63 15.52
CA ASP A 23 -18.61 -10.92 16.33
C ASP A 23 -18.22 -10.80 17.81
N GLN A 24 -17.37 -11.70 18.30
CA GLN A 24 -17.00 -11.77 19.72
C GLN A 24 -15.60 -11.23 20.01
N THR A 25 -14.64 -11.35 19.07
CA THR A 25 -13.22 -11.13 19.37
C THR A 25 -12.42 -10.61 18.19
N VAL A 26 -11.28 -10.00 18.49
CA VAL A 26 -10.22 -9.69 17.52
C VAL A 26 -8.99 -10.52 17.85
N THR A 27 -8.55 -11.34 16.91
CA THR A 27 -7.29 -12.11 17.03
C THR A 27 -6.19 -11.42 16.24
N SER A 28 -5.03 -11.20 16.85
CA SER A 28 -3.86 -10.62 16.19
C SER A 28 -2.85 -11.70 15.83
N VAL A 29 -2.52 -11.83 14.55
CA VAL A 29 -1.52 -12.76 14.03
C VAL A 29 -0.27 -11.97 13.61
N PRO A 30 0.94 -12.28 14.12
CA PRO A 30 2.17 -11.63 13.69
C PRO A 30 2.43 -11.81 12.19
N MET A 31 2.92 -10.77 11.51
CA MET A 31 3.22 -10.88 10.07
C MET A 31 4.32 -11.90 9.75
N THR A 32 5.15 -12.31 10.72
CA THR A 32 6.11 -13.40 10.57
C THR A 32 5.45 -14.75 10.30
N GLU A 33 4.24 -14.97 10.81
CA GLU A 33 3.44 -16.17 10.53
C GLU A 33 2.68 -16.05 9.19
N VAL A 34 2.38 -14.83 8.76
CA VAL A 34 1.69 -14.56 7.49
C VAL A 34 2.65 -14.54 6.28
N ASP A 35 3.92 -14.18 6.47
CA ASP A 35 4.92 -14.03 5.40
C ASP A 35 5.07 -15.28 4.49
N PRO A 36 5.02 -16.53 4.99
CA PRO A 36 5.03 -17.73 4.15
C PRO A 36 3.83 -17.84 3.20
N CYS A 37 2.69 -17.23 3.52
CA CYS A 37 1.49 -17.23 2.68
C CYS A 37 1.55 -16.20 1.54
N ILE A 38 2.52 -15.28 1.57
CA ILE A 38 2.65 -14.25 0.54
C ILE A 38 3.08 -14.89 -0.78
N ARG A 39 2.26 -14.69 -1.82
CA ARG A 39 2.58 -15.11 -3.20
C ARG A 39 3.97 -14.63 -3.60
N THR A 40 4.83 -15.54 -4.05
CA THR A 40 6.23 -15.25 -4.40
C THR A 40 6.38 -14.09 -5.39
N ALA A 41 5.46 -13.95 -6.35
CA ALA A 41 5.46 -12.84 -7.31
C ALA A 41 5.39 -11.45 -6.65
N CYS A 42 4.68 -11.31 -5.52
CA CYS A 42 4.56 -10.04 -4.81
C CYS A 42 5.90 -9.51 -4.29
N ARG A 43 6.90 -10.39 -4.10
CA ARG A 43 8.25 -10.02 -3.67
C ARG A 43 9.04 -9.28 -4.75
N TYR A 44 8.56 -9.26 -5.99
CA TYR A 44 9.21 -8.60 -7.11
C TYR A 44 8.44 -7.37 -7.60
N CYS A 45 7.27 -7.06 -7.03
CA CYS A 45 6.47 -5.91 -7.45
C CYS A 45 7.02 -4.60 -6.88
N ILE A 46 7.26 -3.60 -7.74
CA ILE A 46 7.80 -2.29 -7.35
C ILE A 46 6.71 -1.23 -7.08
N ASP A 47 5.43 -1.55 -7.21
CA ASP A 47 4.33 -0.60 -7.01
C ASP A 47 3.48 -0.98 -5.76
N SER A 48 3.34 -0.04 -4.83
CA SER A 48 2.47 -0.17 -3.64
C SER A 48 1.26 0.76 -3.65
N THR A 49 1.18 1.70 -4.59
CA THR A 49 0.19 2.77 -4.58
C THR A 49 -0.63 2.83 -5.86
N ALA A 50 -0.54 1.83 -6.74
CA ALA A 50 -1.23 1.81 -8.04
C ALA A 50 -0.93 3.09 -8.83
N GLU A 51 0.34 3.27 -9.18
CA GLU A 51 0.88 4.51 -9.74
C GLU A 51 0.28 4.90 -11.09
N PHE A 52 -0.28 3.93 -11.81
CA PHE A 52 -0.92 4.11 -13.11
C PHE A 52 -2.45 4.30 -13.05
N ALA A 53 -3.04 4.36 -11.85
CA ALA A 53 -4.48 4.60 -11.70
C ALA A 53 -4.82 6.10 -11.80
N ASP A 54 -6.05 6.44 -12.20
CA ASP A 54 -6.55 7.82 -12.12
C ASP A 54 -6.65 8.29 -10.66
N LEU A 55 -7.11 7.38 -9.79
CA LEU A 55 -7.21 7.53 -8.33
C LEU A 55 -6.59 6.32 -7.65
N SER A 56 -5.76 6.57 -6.65
CA SER A 56 -5.25 5.52 -5.77
C SER A 56 -5.87 5.68 -4.38
N VAL A 57 -6.46 4.61 -3.86
CA VAL A 57 -7.15 4.61 -2.57
C VAL A 57 -6.57 3.50 -1.71
N GLY A 58 -6.31 3.81 -0.44
CA GLY A 58 -5.94 2.82 0.57
C GLY A 58 -6.20 3.35 1.97
N ALA A 59 -6.08 2.48 2.98
CA ALA A 59 -6.26 2.87 4.38
C ALA A 59 -5.40 4.11 4.73
N ALA A 60 -5.98 5.03 5.51
CA ALA A 60 -5.34 6.27 5.85
C ALA A 60 -4.04 6.08 6.67
N ARG A 61 -3.07 6.98 6.45
CA ARG A 61 -1.73 6.96 7.08
C ARG A 61 -1.26 8.34 7.54
N TYR A 62 -2.15 9.11 8.19
CA TYR A 62 -1.87 10.48 8.64
C TYR A 62 -1.54 10.65 10.14
N GLY A 63 -1.84 9.66 10.97
CA GLY A 63 -1.67 9.68 12.42
C GLY A 63 -0.65 8.67 12.95
N ALA A 64 -0.42 8.70 14.26
CA ALA A 64 0.44 7.76 14.97
C ALA A 64 -0.31 6.52 15.44
N ASP A 65 -1.60 6.67 15.78
CA ASP A 65 -2.47 5.56 16.16
C ASP A 65 -3.31 5.09 14.96
N ALA A 66 -3.26 3.79 14.68
CA ALA A 66 -4.08 3.17 13.66
C ALA A 66 -5.58 3.41 13.89
N ASN A 67 -6.04 3.47 15.15
CA ASN A 67 -7.45 3.65 15.48
C ASN A 67 -7.99 5.02 15.05
N GLU A 68 -7.18 6.08 15.10
CA GLU A 68 -7.56 7.42 14.60
C GLU A 68 -7.77 7.47 13.09
N MET A 69 -7.15 6.52 12.38
CA MET A 69 -7.17 6.42 10.93
C MET A 69 -8.17 5.36 10.44
N ARG A 70 -8.71 4.52 11.33
CA ARG A 70 -9.72 3.52 10.98
C ARG A 70 -10.97 4.21 10.43
N GLY A 71 -11.55 3.60 9.39
CA GLY A 71 -12.69 4.16 8.67
C GLY A 71 -12.32 5.25 7.65
N TRP A 72 -11.09 5.76 7.67
CA TRP A 72 -10.60 6.73 6.70
C TRP A 72 -9.73 6.08 5.63
N ASN A 73 -9.87 6.59 4.42
CA ASN A 73 -8.97 6.27 3.31
C ASN A 73 -8.10 7.49 2.99
N GLN A 74 -6.83 7.24 2.65
CA GLN A 74 -5.98 8.20 1.99
C GLN A 74 -6.11 8.02 0.48
N MET A 75 -6.35 9.13 -0.22
CA MET A 75 -6.50 9.13 -1.67
C MET A 75 -5.39 9.96 -2.34
N ILE A 76 -4.89 9.48 -3.48
CA ILE A 76 -4.00 10.21 -4.38
C ILE A 76 -4.73 10.40 -5.70
N VAL A 77 -4.95 11.67 -6.07
CA VAL A 77 -5.46 12.05 -7.39
C VAL A 77 -4.28 12.19 -8.35
N ARG A 78 -4.29 11.45 -9.47
CA ARG A 78 -3.14 11.40 -10.40
C ARG A 78 -3.41 12.01 -11.75
N SER A 79 -4.60 11.79 -12.30
CA SER A 79 -4.98 12.24 -13.63
C SER A 79 -6.09 13.28 -13.58
N ASP A 80 -6.30 13.98 -14.70
CA ASP A 80 -7.41 14.91 -14.87
C ASP A 80 -8.76 14.20 -14.72
N ARG A 81 -8.87 12.95 -15.19
CA ARG A 81 -10.08 12.15 -15.02
C ARG A 81 -10.33 11.83 -13.54
N GLY A 82 -9.29 11.49 -12.79
CA GLY A 82 -9.39 11.29 -11.34
C GLY A 82 -9.81 12.57 -10.62
N LYS A 83 -9.28 13.71 -11.04
CA LYS A 83 -9.64 15.03 -10.49
C LYS A 83 -11.11 15.35 -10.73
N GLN A 84 -11.59 15.20 -11.96
CA GLN A 84 -13.00 15.40 -12.32
C GLN A 84 -13.94 14.51 -11.51
N LEU A 85 -13.55 13.24 -11.28
CA LEU A 85 -14.34 12.32 -10.47
C LEU A 85 -14.43 12.77 -9.00
N MET A 86 -13.34 13.31 -8.44
CA MET A 86 -13.34 13.83 -7.07
C MET A 86 -14.12 15.12 -6.91
N GLU A 87 -14.02 16.02 -7.88
CA GLU A 87 -14.84 17.25 -7.93
C GLU A 87 -16.33 16.90 -8.00
N LEU A 88 -16.71 15.90 -8.82
CA LEU A 88 -18.09 15.41 -8.89
C LEU A 88 -18.55 14.79 -7.57
N ALA A 89 -17.70 13.97 -6.93
CA ALA A 89 -18.02 13.35 -5.65
C ALA A 89 -18.24 14.39 -4.54
N ALA A 90 -17.39 15.43 -4.51
CA ALA A 90 -17.53 16.56 -3.59
C ALA A 90 -18.82 17.35 -3.85
N ALA A 91 -19.09 17.69 -5.12
CA ALA A 91 -20.29 18.43 -5.51
C ALA A 91 -21.60 17.68 -5.17
N ARG A 92 -21.58 16.35 -5.24
CA ARG A 92 -22.72 15.49 -4.87
C ARG A 92 -22.80 15.19 -3.37
N GLY A 93 -21.81 15.56 -2.57
CA GLY A 93 -21.77 15.27 -1.13
C GLY A 93 -21.75 13.78 -0.79
N VAL A 94 -21.25 12.93 -1.70
CA VAL A 94 -21.24 11.47 -1.51
C VAL A 94 -20.03 10.96 -0.72
N LEU A 95 -19.05 11.84 -0.46
CA LEU A 95 -17.86 11.54 0.33
C LEU A 95 -17.64 12.63 1.37
N GLU A 96 -17.28 12.23 2.59
CA GLU A 96 -16.63 13.13 3.54
C GLU A 96 -15.15 13.27 3.13
N ILE A 97 -14.71 14.49 2.85
CA ILE A 97 -13.35 14.77 2.36
C ILE A 97 -12.65 15.68 3.36
N ARG A 98 -11.44 15.29 3.76
CA ARG A 98 -10.55 16.08 4.62
C ARG A 98 -9.18 16.20 3.95
N GLU A 99 -8.55 17.36 4.14
CA GLU A 99 -7.18 17.54 3.68
C GLU A 99 -6.23 16.69 4.54
N ALA A 100 -5.45 15.83 3.89
CA ALA A 100 -4.48 15.01 4.58
C ALA A 100 -3.25 15.85 4.95
N PRO A 101 -2.69 15.72 6.17
CA PRO A 101 -1.49 16.45 6.54
C PRO A 101 -0.32 16.02 5.66
N ALA A 102 0.61 16.94 5.40
CA ALA A 102 1.77 16.68 4.55
C ALA A 102 2.63 15.49 5.03
N SER A 103 2.61 15.17 6.33
CA SER A 103 3.24 13.98 6.91
C SER A 103 2.71 12.68 6.31
N ALA A 104 1.43 12.59 5.99
CA ALA A 104 0.81 11.39 5.43
C ALA A 104 1.44 11.02 4.09
N LEU A 105 1.58 12.01 3.19
CA LEU A 105 2.22 11.80 1.89
C LEU A 105 3.72 11.48 2.04
N ARG A 106 4.43 12.13 2.97
CA ARG A 106 5.84 11.82 3.24
C ARG A 106 6.03 10.38 3.72
N ASN A 107 5.21 9.93 4.66
CA ASN A 107 5.25 8.57 5.19
C ASN A 107 4.93 7.54 4.10
N LEU A 108 3.91 7.81 3.27
CA LEU A 108 3.56 6.93 2.16
C LEU A 108 4.70 6.83 1.12
N LYS A 109 5.36 7.95 0.80
CA LYS A 109 6.54 7.97 -0.07
C LYS A 109 7.70 7.14 0.50
N LYS A 110 7.92 7.18 1.82
CA LYS A 110 8.95 6.37 2.50
C LYS A 110 8.68 4.88 2.34
N VAL A 111 7.46 4.44 2.67
CA VAL A 111 7.06 3.01 2.57
C VAL A 111 7.09 2.53 1.13
N ALA A 112 6.62 3.33 0.17
CA ALA A 112 6.66 3.00 -1.25
C ALA A 112 8.10 2.85 -1.77
N ALA A 113 9.02 3.69 -1.30
CA ALA A 113 10.44 3.60 -1.63
C ALA A 113 11.09 2.33 -1.06
N GLU A 114 10.74 1.93 0.17
CA GLU A 114 11.22 0.70 0.79
C GLU A 114 10.76 -0.55 0.01
N LYS A 115 9.49 -0.59 -0.44
CA LYS A 115 9.00 -1.67 -1.32
C LYS A 115 9.81 -1.74 -2.61
N LYS A 116 10.03 -0.59 -3.28
CA LYS A 116 10.81 -0.53 -4.53
C LYS A 116 12.22 -1.09 -4.34
N ARG A 117 12.93 -0.65 -3.29
CA ARG A 117 14.29 -1.16 -2.99
C ARG A 117 14.31 -2.66 -2.74
N LYS A 118 13.38 -3.18 -1.91
CA LYS A 118 13.29 -4.62 -1.61
C LYS A 118 13.00 -5.44 -2.86
N ALA A 119 12.06 -5.00 -3.69
CA ALA A 119 11.70 -5.67 -4.93
C ALA A 119 12.86 -5.65 -5.94
N LEU A 120 13.53 -4.51 -6.13
CA LEU A 120 14.68 -4.40 -7.03
C LEU A 120 15.85 -5.29 -6.58
N LYS A 121 16.12 -5.35 -5.27
CA LYS A 121 17.10 -6.30 -4.71
C LYS A 121 16.74 -7.74 -5.08
N ASN A 122 15.51 -8.16 -4.83
CA ASN A 122 15.06 -9.53 -5.15
C ASN A 122 15.14 -9.82 -6.66
N ILE A 123 14.81 -8.84 -7.51
CA ILE A 123 14.92 -8.97 -8.97
C ILE A 123 16.38 -9.19 -9.39
N ALA A 124 17.31 -8.36 -8.89
CA ALA A 124 18.73 -8.47 -9.21
C ALA A 124 19.34 -9.79 -8.72
N GLU A 125 18.95 -10.26 -7.53
CA GLU A 125 19.35 -11.57 -6.99
C GLU A 125 18.81 -12.71 -7.86
N LYS A 126 17.53 -12.64 -8.28
CA LYS A 126 16.90 -13.67 -9.13
C LYS A 126 17.52 -13.73 -10.52
N SER A 127 17.82 -12.59 -11.14
CA SER A 127 18.44 -12.52 -12.47
C SER A 127 19.96 -12.70 -12.43
N ARG A 128 20.57 -12.65 -11.24
CA ARG A 128 22.03 -12.61 -11.03
C ARG A 128 22.71 -11.49 -11.81
N SER A 129 22.00 -10.39 -12.07
CA SER A 129 22.51 -9.27 -12.87
C SER A 129 21.80 -7.96 -12.52
N ALA A 130 22.59 -6.94 -12.17
CA ALA A 130 22.09 -5.58 -11.96
C ALA A 130 21.62 -4.90 -13.27
N LYS A 131 21.95 -5.48 -14.44
CA LYS A 131 21.56 -4.95 -15.76
C LYS A 131 20.31 -5.62 -16.31
N ASN A 132 20.06 -6.88 -15.95
CA ASN A 132 18.86 -7.62 -16.35
C ASN A 132 17.84 -7.59 -15.21
N LEU A 133 16.92 -6.63 -15.24
CA LEU A 133 15.90 -6.44 -14.20
C LEU A 133 14.56 -7.10 -14.57
N LEU A 134 14.63 -8.20 -15.32
CA LEU A 134 13.51 -9.00 -15.78
C LEU A 134 12.52 -8.19 -16.62
N TYR A 135 11.48 -7.64 -16.00
CA TYR A 135 10.40 -6.90 -16.63
C TYR A 135 10.60 -5.38 -16.56
N LEU A 136 11.66 -4.92 -15.88
CA LEU A 136 11.98 -3.51 -15.71
C LEU A 136 13.12 -3.09 -16.64
N LYS A 137 13.02 -1.86 -17.15
CA LYS A 137 14.13 -1.23 -17.87
C LYS A 137 15.12 -0.65 -16.88
N SER A 138 16.40 -1.00 -17.02
CA SER A 138 17.47 -0.50 -16.15
C SER A 138 17.78 0.99 -16.35
N ASP A 139 17.32 1.56 -17.46
CA ASP A 139 17.48 2.99 -17.76
C ASP A 139 16.33 3.87 -17.25
N ASP A 140 15.23 3.28 -16.79
CA ASP A 140 14.09 3.99 -16.22
C ASP A 140 14.51 4.85 -15.01
N PRO A 141 14.12 6.14 -14.95
CA PRO A 141 14.54 7.05 -13.88
C PRO A 141 14.13 6.60 -12.47
N VAL A 142 12.95 6.00 -12.32
CA VAL A 142 12.47 5.48 -11.02
C VAL A 142 13.29 4.27 -10.63
N VAL A 143 13.52 3.35 -11.57
CA VAL A 143 14.37 2.17 -11.33
C VAL A 143 15.77 2.59 -10.92
N LYS A 144 16.44 3.45 -11.69
CA LYS A 144 17.79 3.99 -11.37
C LYS A 144 17.86 4.63 -9.99
N LYS A 145 16.83 5.37 -9.58
CA LYS A 145 16.80 6.05 -8.28
C LYS A 145 16.82 5.08 -7.09
N TYR A 146 16.20 3.91 -7.25
CA TYR A 146 16.03 2.94 -6.15
C TYR A 146 16.89 1.69 -6.29
N LEU A 147 17.50 1.46 -7.44
CA LEU A 147 18.52 0.45 -7.67
C LEU A 147 19.82 0.94 -7.03
N LYS A 148 20.16 0.40 -5.86
CA LYS A 148 21.43 0.65 -5.15
C LYS A 148 22.09 -0.68 -4.86
#